data_AF-D5FLA6-F1
#
_entry.id   AF-D5FLA6-F1
#
_cell.length_a   1.000
_cell.length_b   1.000
_cell.length_c   1.000
_cell.angle_alpha   90.00
_cell.angle_beta   90.00
_cell.angle_gamma   90.00
#
_symmetry.space_group_name_H-M   'P 1'
#
loop_
_entity.id
_entity.type
_entity.pdbx_description
1 polymer ?
#
loop_
_entity_poly.entity_id
_entity_poly.type
_entity_poly.pdbx_seq_one_letter_code
_entity_poly.pdbx_strand_id
1 'polypeptide(L)'
;LFKALLFLCGGNIIHCYNGVQDIRDIKGVSYNLPLTGVIFNISNMALCGFPFLAGFYSKDLIIEILLSNNMNLLMGLFAMFGVCLTMLYSMRMSIFMMWGDVKSVIYENMEDSDMFVVYSMIILCFGALFGGFSLQSLVMSFNEVIMLPIFYKLLVLMLIFLCMLISLSVWGLSSGKQKYNMLYWCNSKMWFLSFLSGFPF
;
A
#
# COMPACT_ATOMS: atom_id res chain seq x y z
N LEU A 1 12.25 4.11 1.14
CA LEU A 1 11.68 5.43 0.75
C LEU A 1 10.16 5.45 0.90
N PHE A 2 9.40 4.73 0.06
CA PHE A 2 7.93 4.76 0.10
C PHE A 2 7.30 4.31 1.43
N LYS A 3 7.87 3.33 2.17
CA LYS A 3 7.36 2.96 3.50
C LYS A 3 7.50 4.08 4.54
N ALA A 4 8.64 4.78 4.54
CA ALA A 4 8.85 5.92 5.45
C ALA A 4 7.87 7.06 5.13
N LEU A 5 7.65 7.30 3.83
CA LEU A 5 6.65 8.25 3.36
C LEU A 5 5.23 7.86 3.83
N LEU A 6 4.85 6.58 3.74
CA LEU A 6 3.55 6.11 4.25
C LEU A 6 3.37 6.36 5.75
N PHE A 7 4.40 6.10 6.55
CA PHE A 7 4.36 6.38 7.99
C PHE A 7 4.31 7.88 8.29
N LEU A 8 5.00 8.71 7.51
CA LEU A 8 5.02 10.15 7.71
C LEU A 8 3.68 10.79 7.33
N CYS A 9 3.08 10.39 6.20
CA CYS A 9 1.71 10.79 5.86
C CYS A 9 0.70 10.24 6.87
N GLY A 10 0.83 8.99 7.30
CA GLY A 10 -0.03 8.40 8.34
C GLY A 10 0.06 9.15 9.67
N GLY A 11 1.27 9.55 10.07
CA GLY A 11 1.49 10.36 11.27
C GLY A 11 0.85 11.73 11.17
N ASN A 12 0.97 12.41 10.02
CA ASN A 12 0.31 13.68 9.80
C ASN A 12 -1.22 13.56 9.83
N ILE A 13 -1.77 12.52 9.19
CA ILE A 13 -3.21 12.22 9.26
C ILE A 13 -3.65 11.97 10.72
N ILE A 14 -2.92 11.17 11.49
CA ILE A 14 -3.27 10.90 12.90
C ILE A 14 -3.22 12.19 13.73
N HIS A 15 -2.22 13.05 13.51
CA HIS A 15 -2.09 14.33 14.21
C HIS A 15 -3.27 15.26 13.92
N CYS A 16 -3.61 15.42 12.63
CA CYS A 16 -4.75 16.21 12.20
C CYS A 16 -6.07 15.65 12.78
N TYR A 17 -6.25 14.32 12.82
CA TYR A 17 -7.42 13.64 13.39
C TYR A 17 -7.33 13.43 14.92
N ASN A 18 -6.64 14.31 15.67
CA ASN A 18 -6.57 14.32 17.14
C ASN A 18 -6.19 12.95 17.76
N GLY A 19 -5.29 12.21 17.12
CA GLY A 19 -4.80 10.92 17.63
C GLY A 19 -5.66 9.71 17.26
N VAL A 20 -6.73 9.88 16.48
CA VAL A 20 -7.54 8.75 15.99
C VAL A 20 -6.72 7.95 14.97
N GLN A 21 -6.62 6.64 15.18
CA GLN A 21 -5.89 5.70 14.30
C GLN A 21 -6.81 4.74 13.55
N ASP A 22 -8.06 4.61 13.99
CA ASP A 22 -9.02 3.70 13.40
C ASP A 22 -9.47 4.20 12.02
N ILE A 23 -9.10 3.47 10.97
CA ILE A 23 -9.41 3.74 9.55
C ILE A 23 -10.94 3.88 9.30
N ARG A 24 -11.77 3.35 10.20
CA ARG A 24 -13.23 3.44 10.10
C ARG A 24 -13.75 4.85 10.40
N ASP A 25 -13.03 5.56 11.25
CA ASP A 25 -13.38 6.88 11.76
C ASP A 25 -12.66 7.99 11.00
N ILE A 26 -11.54 7.67 10.34
CA ILE A 26 -10.81 8.57 9.45
C ILE A 26 -11.38 8.44 8.04
N LYS A 27 -12.11 9.46 7.59
CA LYS A 27 -12.68 9.55 6.23
C LYS A 27 -12.50 10.95 5.66
N GLY A 28 -12.55 11.06 4.34
CA GLY A 28 -12.53 12.36 3.66
C GLY A 28 -11.16 13.05 3.66
N VAL A 29 -10.06 12.30 3.81
CA VAL A 29 -8.70 12.88 3.85
C VAL A 29 -8.38 13.63 2.56
N SER A 30 -8.90 13.17 1.41
CA SER A 30 -8.69 13.85 0.12
C SER A 30 -9.29 15.26 0.05
N TYR A 31 -10.35 15.54 0.81
CA TYR A 31 -11.00 16.84 0.88
C TYR A 31 -10.35 17.75 1.92
N ASN A 32 -10.01 17.19 3.09
CA ASN A 32 -9.45 17.96 4.20
C ASN A 32 -7.94 18.22 4.06
N LEU A 33 -7.18 17.21 3.63
CA LEU A 33 -5.72 17.25 3.50
C LEU A 33 -5.31 16.79 2.08
N PRO A 34 -5.54 17.62 1.04
CA PRO A 34 -5.37 17.20 -0.35
C PRO A 34 -3.92 16.83 -0.68
N LEU A 35 -2.93 17.55 -0.11
CA LEU A 35 -1.52 17.30 -0.39
C LEU A 35 -1.06 15.96 0.18
N THR A 36 -1.30 15.71 1.47
CA THR A 36 -1.02 14.39 2.08
C THR A 36 -1.80 13.29 1.39
N GLY A 37 -3.04 13.55 0.96
CA GLY A 37 -3.88 12.60 0.24
C GLY A 37 -3.24 12.09 -1.05
N VAL A 38 -2.72 13.02 -1.88
CA VAL A 38 -2.02 12.68 -3.13
C VAL A 38 -0.72 11.92 -2.84
N ILE A 39 0.10 12.43 -1.92
CA ILE A 39 1.41 11.83 -1.59
C ILE A 39 1.23 10.41 -1.00
N PHE A 40 0.22 10.22 -0.15
CA PHE A 40 -0.14 8.92 0.40
C PHE A 40 -0.55 7.93 -0.70
N ASN A 41 -1.37 8.34 -1.67
CA ASN A 41 -1.76 7.49 -2.79
C ASN A 41 -0.57 7.12 -3.68
N ILE A 42 0.32 8.07 -4.00
CA ILE A 42 1.56 7.81 -4.75
C ILE A 42 2.39 6.75 -4.02
N SER A 43 2.55 6.88 -2.71
CA SER A 43 3.35 5.92 -1.94
C SER A 43 2.70 4.54 -1.80
N ASN A 44 1.37 4.47 -1.73
CA ASN A 44 0.64 3.20 -1.80
C ASN A 44 0.84 2.52 -3.15
N MET A 45 0.72 3.25 -4.26
CA MET A 45 0.99 2.70 -5.60
C MET A 45 2.45 2.25 -5.76
N ALA A 46 3.40 2.99 -5.16
CA ALA A 46 4.81 2.60 -5.16
C ALA A 46 5.03 1.33 -4.33
N LEU A 47 4.34 1.17 -3.20
CA LEU A 47 4.39 -0.06 -2.40
C LEU A 47 3.80 -1.26 -3.16
N CYS A 48 2.76 -1.04 -3.94
CA CYS A 48 2.11 -2.03 -4.80
C CYS A 48 2.98 -2.51 -5.97
N GLY A 49 3.97 -1.71 -6.38
CA GLY A 49 4.80 -2.02 -7.55
C GLY A 49 4.12 -1.64 -8.87
N PHE A 50 3.29 -0.59 -8.87
CA PHE A 50 2.73 -0.04 -10.11
C PHE A 50 3.86 0.35 -11.09
N PRO A 51 3.69 0.16 -12.41
CA PRO A 51 4.75 0.37 -13.38
C PRO A 51 5.38 1.78 -13.25
N PHE A 52 6.70 1.83 -13.45
CA PHE A 52 7.55 3.04 -13.38
C PHE A 52 7.75 3.67 -11.99
N LEU A 53 7.08 3.20 -10.94
CA LEU A 53 7.38 3.65 -9.57
C LEU A 53 8.54 2.86 -8.98
N ALA A 54 9.17 3.38 -7.92
CA ALA A 54 10.34 2.74 -7.31
C ALA A 54 10.12 1.28 -6.88
N GLY A 55 8.89 0.89 -6.54
CA GLY A 55 8.58 -0.50 -6.19
C GLY A 55 8.64 -1.48 -7.36
N PHE A 56 8.33 -1.03 -8.58
CA PHE A 56 8.39 -1.88 -9.79
C PHE A 56 9.80 -2.40 -10.03
N TYR A 57 10.79 -1.50 -10.00
CA TYR A 57 12.20 -1.81 -10.24
C TYR A 57 12.82 -2.83 -9.27
N SER A 58 12.24 -3.02 -8.10
CA SER A 58 12.73 -3.97 -7.10
C SER A 58 11.84 -5.21 -7.02
N LYS A 59 10.54 -5.04 -6.79
CA LYS A 59 9.63 -6.17 -6.57
C LYS A 59 9.43 -7.03 -7.81
N ASP A 60 9.29 -6.41 -8.98
CA ASP A 60 9.05 -7.15 -10.22
C ASP A 60 10.29 -7.97 -10.58
N LEU A 61 11.48 -7.35 -10.54
CA LEU A 61 12.76 -8.00 -10.78
C LEU A 61 13.00 -9.19 -9.81
N ILE A 62 12.66 -9.06 -8.52
CA ILE A 62 12.76 -10.17 -7.56
C ILE A 62 11.86 -11.35 -7.97
N ILE A 63 10.64 -11.08 -8.44
CA ILE A 63 9.71 -12.13 -8.86
C ILE A 63 10.17 -12.77 -10.17
N GLU A 64 10.68 -11.98 -11.12
CA GLU A 64 11.26 -12.49 -12.36
C GLU A 64 12.42 -13.45 -12.08
N ILE A 65 13.33 -13.11 -11.16
CA ILE A 65 14.43 -14.00 -10.75
C ILE A 65 13.90 -15.28 -10.10
N LEU A 66 12.85 -15.19 -9.28
CA LEU A 66 12.23 -16.37 -8.64
C LEU A 66 11.56 -17.29 -9.67
N LEU A 67 11.02 -16.73 -10.75
CA LEU A 67 10.38 -17.49 -11.83
C LEU A 67 11.40 -18.07 -12.83
N SER A 68 12.52 -17.39 -13.07
CA SER A 68 13.58 -17.88 -13.95
C SER A 68 14.42 -18.99 -13.31
N ASN A 69 14.60 -18.94 -11.98
CA ASN A 69 15.38 -19.92 -11.26
C ASN A 69 14.57 -21.19 -10.96
N ASN A 70 15.25 -22.33 -10.88
CA ASN A 70 14.67 -23.61 -10.49
C ASN A 70 14.36 -23.69 -8.98
N MET A 71 13.62 -22.71 -8.46
CA MET A 71 13.15 -22.69 -7.07
C MET A 71 11.88 -23.52 -6.93
N ASN A 72 11.57 -23.93 -5.69
CA ASN A 72 10.34 -24.68 -5.42
C ASN A 72 9.10 -23.90 -5.86
N LEU A 73 8.19 -24.57 -6.59
CA LEU A 73 6.91 -24.00 -7.04
C LEU A 73 6.12 -23.34 -5.89
N LEU A 74 6.17 -23.95 -4.71
CA LEU A 74 5.51 -23.44 -3.50
C LEU A 74 6.00 -22.02 -3.13
N MET A 75 7.30 -21.76 -3.28
CA MET A 75 7.88 -20.45 -2.97
C MET A 75 7.40 -19.39 -3.98
N GLY A 76 7.33 -19.75 -5.26
CA GLY A 76 6.75 -18.90 -6.30
C GLY A 76 5.29 -18.55 -5.99
N LEU A 77 4.47 -19.55 -5.64
CA LEU A 77 3.07 -19.32 -5.27
C LEU A 77 2.90 -18.38 -4.08
N PHE A 78 3.70 -18.54 -3.02
CA PHE A 78 3.65 -17.64 -1.87
C PHE A 78 4.11 -16.22 -2.21
N ALA A 79 5.11 -16.05 -3.06
CA ALA A 79 5.55 -14.74 -3.53
C ALA A 79 4.40 -14.02 -4.28
N MET A 80 3.75 -14.73 -5.21
CA MET A 80 2.62 -14.18 -5.97
C MET A 80 1.42 -13.85 -5.07
N PHE A 81 1.11 -14.73 -4.12
CA PHE A 81 0.05 -14.49 -3.15
C PHE A 81 0.35 -13.27 -2.27
N GLY A 82 1.63 -13.07 -1.90
CA GLY A 82 2.09 -11.88 -1.20
C GLY A 82 1.83 -10.59 -1.99
N VAL A 83 2.09 -10.58 -3.30
CA VAL A 83 1.77 -9.43 -4.17
C VAL A 83 0.27 -9.14 -4.16
N CYS A 84 -0.57 -10.17 -4.35
CA CYS A 84 -2.02 -10.03 -4.34
C CYS A 84 -2.54 -9.43 -3.02
N LEU A 85 -2.06 -9.94 -1.88
CA LEU A 85 -2.41 -9.39 -0.57
C LEU A 85 -1.98 -7.93 -0.43
N THR A 86 -0.79 -7.57 -0.95
CA THR A 86 -0.30 -6.19 -0.91
C THR A 86 -1.17 -5.21 -1.68
N MET A 87 -1.71 -5.63 -2.82
CA MET A 87 -2.68 -4.84 -3.58
C MET A 87 -4.00 -4.70 -2.84
N LEU A 88 -4.50 -5.80 -2.24
CA LEU A 88 -5.79 -5.79 -1.57
C LEU A 88 -5.80 -4.87 -0.35
N TYR A 89 -4.78 -4.93 0.52
CA TYR A 89 -4.78 -4.10 1.73
C TYR A 89 -4.50 -2.62 1.42
N SER A 90 -3.66 -2.31 0.44
CA SER A 90 -3.34 -0.93 0.07
C SER A 90 -4.55 -0.24 -0.59
N MET A 91 -5.24 -0.95 -1.47
CA MET A 91 -6.48 -0.43 -2.07
C MET A 91 -7.58 -0.26 -1.03
N ARG A 92 -7.74 -1.24 -0.12
CA ARG A 92 -8.64 -1.09 1.02
C ARG A 92 -8.36 0.20 1.80
N MET A 93 -7.09 0.46 2.12
CA MET A 93 -6.67 1.67 2.84
C MET A 93 -7.06 2.94 2.07
N SER A 94 -6.77 3.00 0.77
CA SER A 94 -7.09 4.16 -0.06
C SER A 94 -8.60 4.42 -0.17
N ILE A 95 -9.41 3.37 -0.36
CA ILE A 95 -10.87 3.48 -0.51
C ILE A 95 -11.49 4.06 0.78
N PHE A 96 -11.12 3.53 1.96
CA PHE A 96 -11.73 3.99 3.22
C PHE A 96 -11.30 5.41 3.61
N MET A 97 -10.02 5.74 3.49
CA MET A 97 -9.47 7.02 3.95
C MET A 97 -9.73 8.16 2.94
N MET A 98 -9.52 7.91 1.65
CA MET A 98 -9.49 8.94 0.61
C MET A 98 -10.81 9.07 -0.14
N TRP A 99 -11.48 7.97 -0.44
CA TRP A 99 -12.70 7.97 -1.25
C TRP A 99 -13.98 7.75 -0.43
N GLY A 100 -13.87 7.67 0.89
CA GLY A 100 -15.02 7.60 1.78
C GLY A 100 -15.73 8.95 1.89
N ASP A 101 -17.07 8.90 2.00
CA ASP A 101 -17.87 10.08 2.29
C ASP A 101 -17.38 10.77 3.57
N VAL A 102 -17.29 12.10 3.50
CA VAL A 102 -16.93 12.95 4.64
C VAL A 102 -18.04 12.81 5.68
N LYS A 103 -17.81 11.98 6.71
CA LYS A 103 -18.61 12.06 7.92
C LYS A 103 -18.14 13.29 8.68
N SER A 104 -19.01 14.29 8.75
CA SER A 104 -18.79 15.54 9.46
C SER A 104 -18.72 15.29 10.98
N VAL A 105 -17.58 14.81 11.46
CA VAL A 105 -17.08 15.32 12.72
C VAL A 105 -16.34 16.58 12.32
N ILE A 106 -16.87 17.72 12.75
CA ILE A 106 -16.35 19.05 12.44
C ILE A 106 -14.99 19.15 13.11
N TYR A 107 -13.95 18.70 12.41
CA TYR A 107 -12.58 19.01 12.79
C TYR A 107 -12.30 20.40 12.23
N GLU A 108 -12.66 21.41 13.01
CA GLU A 108 -12.28 22.80 12.76
C GLU A 108 -10.74 22.84 12.83
N ASN A 109 -10.07 23.15 11.71
CA ASN A 109 -8.60 23.23 11.52
C ASN A 109 -7.88 21.95 11.08
N MET A 110 -8.41 21.24 10.09
CA MET A 110 -7.65 20.24 9.33
C MET A 110 -6.88 20.93 8.20
N GLU A 111 -5.68 21.43 8.48
CA GLU A 111 -4.79 21.98 7.44
C GLU A 111 -3.38 21.41 7.57
N ASP A 112 -2.73 21.19 6.42
CA ASP A 112 -1.30 20.88 6.31
C ASP A 112 -0.47 22.15 6.60
N SER A 113 -0.47 22.61 7.86
CA SER A 113 0.17 23.87 8.28
C SER A 113 1.68 23.73 8.55
N ASP A 114 2.13 22.55 8.96
CA ASP A 114 3.53 22.32 9.33
C ASP A 114 4.42 22.18 8.09
N MET A 115 5.03 23.28 7.68
CA MET A 115 5.94 23.37 6.52
C MET A 115 7.10 22.36 6.59
N PHE A 116 7.61 22.04 7.78
CA PHE A 116 8.67 21.03 7.93
C PHE A 116 8.22 19.63 7.53
N VAL A 117 7.00 19.24 7.93
CA VAL A 117 6.42 17.94 7.57
C VAL A 117 6.16 17.91 6.07
N VAL A 118 5.61 18.98 5.50
CA VAL A 118 5.37 19.11 4.06
C VAL A 118 6.65 18.98 3.24
N TYR A 119 7.71 19.69 3.62
CA TYR A 119 9.00 19.60 2.92
C TYR A 119 9.59 18.19 2.97
N SER A 120 9.51 17.52 4.13
CA SER A 120 9.96 16.14 4.28
C SER A 120 9.15 15.15 3.42
N MET A 121 7.83 15.34 3.31
CA MET A 121 6.96 14.54 2.44
C MET A 121 7.36 14.68 0.97
N ILE A 122 7.62 15.91 0.52
CA ILE A 122 7.97 16.20 -0.87
C ILE A 122 9.30 15.56 -1.25
N ILE A 123 10.35 15.70 -0.42
CA ILE A 123 11.65 15.07 -0.68
C ILE A 123 11.51 13.54 -0.80
N LEU A 124 10.79 12.93 0.14
CA LEU A 124 10.57 11.49 0.11
C LEU A 124 9.73 11.06 -1.10
N CYS A 125 8.78 11.89 -1.55
CA CYS A 125 7.96 11.63 -2.73
C CYS A 125 8.80 11.59 -4.00
N PHE A 126 9.74 12.54 -4.18
CA PHE A 126 10.70 12.50 -5.29
C PHE A 126 11.52 11.20 -5.27
N GLY A 127 11.96 10.77 -4.09
CA GLY A 127 12.63 9.48 -3.93
C GLY A 127 11.75 8.26 -4.28
N ALA A 128 10.44 8.31 -4.01
CA ALA A 128 9.51 7.24 -4.36
C ALA A 128 9.21 7.15 -5.86
N LEU A 129 9.29 8.28 -6.59
CA LEU A 129 9.12 8.33 -8.04
C LEU A 129 10.41 7.93 -8.78
N PHE A 130 11.52 8.63 -8.51
CA PHE A 130 12.74 8.53 -9.31
C PHE A 130 13.82 7.66 -8.68
N GLY A 131 13.71 7.34 -7.39
CA GLY A 131 14.76 6.60 -6.66
C GLY A 131 15.01 5.21 -7.21
N GLY A 132 13.96 4.49 -7.65
CA GLY A 132 14.14 3.15 -8.22
C GLY A 132 14.89 3.17 -9.56
N PHE A 133 14.47 4.06 -10.47
CA PHE A 133 15.11 4.21 -11.78
C PHE A 133 16.58 4.66 -11.68
N SER A 134 16.85 5.65 -10.82
CA SER A 134 18.22 6.12 -10.59
C SER A 134 19.11 5.03 -9.98
N LEU A 135 18.60 4.25 -9.02
CA LEU A 135 19.39 3.15 -8.45
C LEU A 135 19.65 2.02 -9.44
N GLN A 136 18.67 1.65 -10.27
CA GLN A 136 18.85 0.61 -11.29
C GLN A 136 19.90 1.02 -12.32
N SER A 137 19.92 2.28 -12.74
CA SER A 137 20.90 2.77 -13.72
C SER A 137 22.31 2.91 -13.14
N LEU A 138 22.45 3.26 -11.86
CA LEU A 138 23.75 3.45 -11.22
C LEU A 138 24.41 2.14 -10.78
N VAL A 139 23.63 1.15 -10.35
CA VAL A 139 24.15 -0.07 -9.76
C VAL A 139 24.10 -1.21 -10.78
N MET A 140 25.29 -1.56 -11.31
CA MET A 140 25.44 -2.56 -12.38
C MET A 140 24.86 -3.95 -12.03
N SER A 141 24.84 -4.34 -10.75
CA SER A 141 24.29 -5.64 -10.32
C SER A 141 22.77 -5.75 -10.45
N PHE A 142 22.04 -4.63 -10.57
CA PHE A 142 20.58 -4.65 -10.77
C PHE A 142 20.18 -4.57 -12.24
N ASN A 143 21.14 -4.48 -13.16
CA ASN A 143 20.88 -4.39 -14.60
C ASN A 143 21.05 -5.75 -15.29
N GLU A 144 20.48 -6.81 -14.68
CA GLU A 144 20.48 -8.14 -15.27
C GLU A 144 19.29 -8.31 -16.23
N VAL A 145 19.56 -8.87 -17.42
CA VAL A 145 18.53 -9.16 -18.41
C VAL A 145 18.01 -10.57 -18.19
N ILE A 146 16.78 -10.68 -17.70
CA ILE A 146 16.12 -11.97 -17.46
C ILE A 146 15.25 -12.30 -18.69
N MET A 147 15.52 -13.45 -19.32
CA MET A 147 14.78 -13.93 -20.47
C MET A 147 13.65 -14.86 -20.02
N LEU A 148 12.41 -14.35 -20.08
CA LEU A 148 11.20 -15.10 -19.72
C LEU A 148 10.20 -15.12 -20.88
N PRO A 149 9.35 -16.17 -20.99
CA PRO A 149 8.19 -16.16 -21.87
C PRO A 149 7.26 -14.99 -21.54
N ILE A 150 6.60 -14.43 -22.56
CA ILE A 150 5.74 -13.24 -22.41
C ILE A 150 4.65 -13.42 -21.33
N PHE A 151 4.11 -14.64 -21.19
CA PHE A 151 3.11 -14.95 -20.19
C PHE A 151 3.62 -14.72 -18.77
N TYR A 152 4.83 -15.20 -18.45
CA TYR A 152 5.41 -15.03 -17.11
C TYR A 152 5.82 -13.59 -16.85
N LYS A 153 6.32 -12.89 -17.88
CA LYS A 153 6.70 -11.48 -17.77
C LYS A 153 5.51 -10.57 -17.43
N LEU A 154 4.35 -10.83 -18.03
CA LEU A 154 3.14 -10.02 -17.78
C LEU A 154 2.34 -10.49 -16.55
N LEU A 155 2.68 -11.64 -15.97
CA LEU A 155 1.88 -12.28 -14.93
C LEU A 155 1.68 -11.40 -13.69
N VAL A 156 2.75 -10.73 -13.24
CA VAL A 156 2.70 -9.84 -12.07
C VAL A 156 1.77 -8.64 -12.34
N LEU A 157 1.92 -7.99 -13.49
CA LEU A 157 1.09 -6.86 -13.88
C LEU A 157 -0.39 -7.24 -14.00
N MET A 158 -0.68 -8.40 -14.60
CA MET A 158 -2.05 -8.91 -14.74
C MET A 158 -2.68 -9.18 -13.37
N LEU A 159 -1.92 -9.74 -12.42
CA LEU A 159 -2.40 -9.98 -11.06
C LEU A 159 -2.66 -8.68 -10.31
N ILE A 160 -1.77 -7.70 -10.43
CA ILE A 160 -1.96 -6.38 -9.83
C ILE A 160 -3.28 -5.77 -10.34
N PHE A 161 -3.51 -5.79 -11.65
CA PHE A 161 -4.73 -5.26 -12.24
C PHE A 161 -6.00 -6.02 -11.80
N LEU A 162 -5.96 -7.35 -11.78
CA LEU A 162 -7.08 -8.16 -11.29
C LEU A 162 -7.40 -7.87 -9.81
N CYS A 163 -6.38 -7.77 -8.95
CA CYS A 163 -6.58 -7.44 -7.54
C CYS A 163 -7.14 -6.04 -7.33
N MET A 164 -6.73 -5.06 -8.14
CA MET A 164 -7.31 -3.71 -8.12
C MET A 164 -8.82 -3.77 -8.41
N LEU A 165 -9.24 -4.48 -9.47
CA LEU A 165 -10.66 -4.64 -9.81
C LEU A 165 -11.47 -5.35 -8.72
N ILE A 166 -10.90 -6.42 -8.14
CA ILE A 166 -11.54 -7.14 -7.03
C ILE A 166 -11.69 -6.21 -5.83
N SER A 167 -10.66 -5.43 -5.48
CA SER A 167 -10.71 -4.52 -4.34
C SER A 167 -11.79 -3.45 -4.49
N LEU A 168 -11.93 -2.87 -5.68
CA LEU A 168 -12.94 -1.86 -5.99
C LEU A 168 -14.35 -2.43 -5.91
N SER A 169 -14.57 -3.65 -6.42
CA SER A 169 -15.90 -4.28 -6.35
C SER A 169 -16.30 -4.66 -4.93
N VAL A 170 -15.36 -5.17 -4.12
CA VAL A 170 -15.63 -5.60 -2.75
C VAL A 170 -15.89 -4.41 -1.82
N TRP A 171 -15.08 -3.35 -1.89
CA TRP A 171 -15.15 -2.24 -0.93
C TRP A 171 -15.79 -0.97 -1.48
N GLY A 172 -15.78 -0.72 -2.79
CA GLY A 172 -16.36 0.47 -3.40
C GLY A 172 -17.89 0.47 -3.40
N LEU A 173 -18.51 -0.71 -3.47
CA LEU A 173 -19.98 -0.87 -3.49
C LEU A 173 -20.56 -1.26 -2.11
N SER A 174 -19.71 -1.58 -1.13
CA SER A 174 -20.18 -2.16 0.13
C SER A 174 -20.59 -1.09 1.14
N SER A 175 -21.85 -0.68 1.11
CA SER A 175 -22.56 -0.08 2.25
C SER A 175 -23.22 -1.15 3.15
N GLY A 176 -22.98 -2.44 2.88
CA GLY A 176 -23.58 -3.56 3.60
C GLY A 176 -22.92 -3.86 4.95
N LYS A 177 -23.76 -4.17 5.95
CA LYS A 177 -23.30 -4.72 7.24
C LYS A 177 -22.59 -6.06 7.00
N GLN A 178 -21.31 -6.13 7.33
CA GLN A 178 -20.53 -7.36 7.26
C GLN A 178 -21.08 -8.39 8.26
N LYS A 179 -21.30 -9.63 7.81
CA LYS A 179 -21.59 -10.74 8.73
C LYS A 179 -20.29 -11.16 9.42
N TYR A 180 -20.30 -11.16 10.74
CA TYR A 180 -19.15 -11.61 11.54
C TYR A 180 -19.03 -13.14 11.46
N ASN A 181 -18.26 -13.63 10.49
CA ASN A 181 -17.90 -15.04 10.39
C ASN A 181 -16.69 -15.38 11.27
N MET A 182 -16.52 -16.67 11.61
CA MET A 182 -15.36 -17.19 12.34
C MET A 182 -14.02 -16.78 11.69
N LEU A 183 -13.94 -16.79 10.36
CA LEU A 183 -12.76 -16.35 9.61
C LEU A 183 -12.45 -14.87 9.82
N TYR A 184 -13.48 -14.01 9.89
CA TYR A 184 -13.31 -12.60 10.18
C TYR A 184 -12.78 -12.39 11.60
N TRP A 185 -13.31 -13.13 12.57
CA TRP A 185 -12.85 -13.10 13.95
C TRP A 185 -11.38 -13.57 14.07
N CYS A 186 -11.03 -14.68 13.43
CA CYS A 186 -9.67 -15.20 13.37
C CYS A 186 -8.68 -14.16 12.80
N ASN A 187 -9.01 -13.55 11.66
CA ASN A 187 -8.17 -12.53 11.05
C ASN A 187 -8.05 -11.27 11.92
N SER A 188 -9.12 -10.86 12.62
CA SER A 188 -9.09 -9.69 13.50
C SER A 188 -8.18 -9.86 14.72
N LYS A 189 -7.94 -11.10 15.17
CA LYS A 189 -7.10 -11.42 16.34
C LYS A 189 -5.70 -11.89 15.98
N MET A 190 -5.22 -11.54 14.78
CA MET A 190 -3.92 -11.99 14.24
C MET A 190 -3.80 -13.52 14.29
N TRP A 191 -4.78 -14.24 13.74
CA TRP A 191 -4.84 -15.72 13.76
C TRP A 191 -4.75 -16.31 15.16
N PHE A 192 -5.39 -15.65 16.13
CA PHE A 192 -5.34 -15.99 17.56
C PHE A 192 -3.95 -15.93 18.21
N LEU A 193 -2.90 -15.51 17.49
CA LEU A 193 -1.56 -15.33 18.04
C LEU A 193 -1.49 -14.16 19.02
N SER A 194 -2.45 -13.23 18.99
CA SER A 194 -2.53 -12.13 19.97
C SER A 194 -2.62 -12.60 21.43
N PHE A 195 -3.14 -13.81 21.68
CA PHE A 195 -3.13 -14.38 23.03
C PHE A 195 -1.73 -14.79 23.52
N LEU A 196 -0.79 -15.01 22.59
CA LEU A 196 0.59 -15.40 22.90
C LEU A 196 1.51 -14.19 23.13
N SER A 197 1.19 -13.03 22.54
CA SER A 197 2.01 -11.81 22.64
C SER A 197 1.87 -11.06 23.98
N GLY A 198 1.09 -11.60 24.92
CA GLY A 198 0.77 -10.97 26.19
C GLY A 198 -0.45 -10.04 26.09
N PHE A 199 -1.25 -10.02 27.16
CA PHE A 199 -2.31 -9.01 27.29
C PHE A 199 -1.65 -7.65 27.51
N PRO A 200 -1.99 -6.62 26.73
CA PRO A 200 -1.77 -5.27 27.20
C PRO A 200 -2.70 -5.09 28.41
N PHE A 201 -2.11 -4.93 29.59
CA PHE A 201 -2.83 -4.36 30.72
C PHE A 201 -3.33 -2.95 30.35
#